data_AF-A0A2A5VIW7-F1
#
_entry.id   AF-A0A2A5VIW7-F1
#
_cell.length_a   1.000
_cell.length_b   1.000
_cell.length_c   1.000
_cell.angle_alpha   90.00
_cell.angle_beta   90.00
_cell.angle_gamma   90.00
#
_symmetry.space_group_name_H-M   'P 1'
#
loop_
_entity.id
_entity.type
_entity.pdbx_description
1 polymer ?
#
loop_
_entity_poly.entity_id
_entity_poly.type
_entity_poly.pdbx_seq_one_letter_code
_entity_poly.pdbx_strand_id
1 'polypeptide(L)'
;MLRTMIGLGVVLILVLAFAVHKNTMNSEYYRYDTSNSANTLSLEQTEENLSTWIVTTNSAITWINITVGNAPIDSEIVVTSSSTVWYYSEFLGFVGNEMFNCKEFDSVSESCSEAYSHKQIIDSEEKVMRGRLSLDLPIEGIGYVNADNPETAEEETRNLISSETVLTTWTISITDENEEVISSEGIDISMIVVEHEFVSVEEFKLDPVQETLYSLATLIGCFGLLILLPMIAYFAGVWKERLEEEKREEEPAPKE
;
A
#
# COMPACT_ATOMS: atom_id res chain seq x y z
N MET A 1 -28.21 24.07 -36.06
CA MET A 1 -27.49 24.19 -34.77
C MET A 1 -27.66 22.96 -33.88
N LEU A 2 -28.88 22.52 -33.53
CA LEU A 2 -29.07 21.33 -32.67
C LEU A 2 -28.46 20.04 -33.26
N ARG A 3 -28.67 19.78 -34.57
CA ARG A 3 -28.10 18.62 -35.27
C ARG A 3 -26.57 18.61 -35.31
N THR A 4 -25.93 19.78 -35.45
CA THR A 4 -24.46 19.90 -35.46
C THR A 4 -23.88 19.74 -34.05
N MET A 5 -24.60 20.19 -33.02
CA MET A 5 -24.19 20.04 -31.62
C MET A 5 -24.31 18.57 -31.15
N ILE A 6 -25.39 17.88 -31.54
CA ILE A 6 -25.58 16.45 -31.28
C ILE A 6 -24.52 15.62 -32.04
N GLY A 7 -24.26 15.94 -33.30
CA GLY A 7 -23.25 15.24 -34.10
C GLY A 7 -21.84 15.34 -33.49
N LEU A 8 -21.42 16.54 -33.07
CA LEU A 8 -20.13 16.74 -32.39
C LEU A 8 -20.07 16.01 -31.04
N GLY A 9 -21.16 16.00 -30.27
CA GLY A 9 -21.23 15.28 -29.00
C GLY A 9 -21.06 13.77 -29.18
N VAL A 10 -21.74 13.17 -30.16
CA VAL A 10 -21.64 11.73 -30.46
C VAL A 10 -20.23 11.38 -30.95
N VAL A 11 -19.62 12.20 -31.81
CA VAL A 11 -18.24 11.97 -32.26
C VAL A 11 -17.26 12.04 -31.09
N LEU A 12 -17.43 13.00 -30.18
CA LEU A 12 -16.59 13.12 -28.98
C LEU A 12 -16.70 11.87 -28.10
N ILE A 13 -17.92 11.36 -27.87
CA ILE A 13 -18.16 10.13 -27.12
C ILE A 13 -17.48 8.94 -27.79
N LEU A 14 -17.59 8.79 -29.11
CA LEU A 14 -16.95 7.69 -29.83
C LEU A 14 -15.42 7.76 -29.80
N VAL A 15 -14.85 8.96 -29.92
CA VAL A 15 -13.39 9.16 -29.83
C VAL A 15 -12.88 8.87 -28.42
N LEU A 16 -13.60 9.32 -27.38
CA LEU A 16 -13.26 9.02 -25.99
C LEU A 16 -13.37 7.52 -25.70
N ALA A 17 -14.45 6.87 -26.15
CA ALA A 17 -14.62 5.43 -26.02
C ALA A 17 -13.49 4.65 -26.72
N PHE A 18 -13.08 5.09 -27.91
CA PHE A 18 -11.95 4.49 -28.62
C PHE A 18 -10.61 4.70 -27.89
N ALA A 19 -10.37 5.90 -27.36
CA ALA A 19 -9.16 6.21 -26.59
C ALA A 19 -9.07 5.38 -25.30
N VAL A 20 -10.17 5.24 -24.57
CA VAL A 20 -10.27 4.36 -23.40
C VAL A 20 -10.02 2.91 -23.81
N HIS A 21 -10.72 2.41 -24.83
CA HIS A 21 -10.55 1.04 -25.29
C HIS A 21 -9.11 0.72 -25.69
N LYS A 22 -8.43 1.65 -26.39
CA LYS A 22 -7.04 1.47 -26.80
C LYS A 22 -6.10 1.38 -25.59
N ASN A 23 -6.25 2.28 -24.61
CA ASN A 23 -5.40 2.29 -23.42
C ASN A 23 -5.68 1.12 -22.48
N THR A 24 -6.92 0.61 -22.47
CA THR A 24 -7.30 -0.58 -21.71
C THR A 24 -6.73 -1.87 -22.32
N MET A 25 -6.59 -1.93 -23.65
CA MET A 25 -6.11 -3.13 -24.36
C MET A 25 -4.59 -3.23 -24.50
N ASN A 26 -3.86 -2.14 -24.27
CA ASN A 26 -2.41 -2.11 -24.36
C ASN A 26 -1.86 -1.42 -23.12
N SER A 27 -1.97 -2.14 -22.00
CA SER A 27 -1.41 -1.72 -20.73
C SER A 27 0.08 -2.04 -20.75
N GLU A 28 0.92 -1.02 -20.66
CA GLU A 28 2.36 -1.19 -20.37
C GLU A 28 2.58 -1.53 -18.88
N TYR A 29 1.53 -1.83 -18.12
CA TYR A 29 1.60 -2.24 -16.72
C TYR A 29 1.31 -3.73 -16.58
N TYR A 30 2.19 -4.39 -15.84
CA TYR A 30 2.10 -5.80 -15.52
C TYR A 30 2.02 -5.96 -14.01
N ARG A 31 1.07 -6.77 -13.56
CA ARG A 31 0.96 -7.23 -12.18
C ARG A 31 1.84 -8.45 -12.03
N TYR A 32 2.71 -8.45 -11.02
CA TYR A 32 3.48 -9.63 -10.67
C TYR A 32 3.07 -10.18 -9.31
N ASP A 33 3.12 -11.51 -9.20
CA ASP A 33 2.86 -12.27 -7.98
C ASP A 33 4.16 -12.91 -7.49
N THR A 34 4.31 -12.93 -6.18
CA THR A 34 5.40 -13.60 -5.48
C THR A 34 4.83 -14.56 -4.43
N SER A 35 5.65 -15.52 -4.00
CA SER A 35 5.22 -16.55 -3.04
C SER A 35 4.72 -15.97 -1.71
N ASN A 36 5.32 -14.87 -1.25
CA ASN A 36 5.02 -14.21 0.04
C ASN A 36 4.92 -15.23 1.19
N SER A 37 5.92 -16.10 1.29
CA SER A 37 5.90 -17.24 2.19
C SER A 37 6.54 -16.88 3.54
N ALA A 38 5.75 -16.97 4.61
CA ALA A 38 6.24 -16.81 5.97
C ALA A 38 6.90 -18.10 6.47
N ASN A 39 8.20 -18.02 6.76
CA ASN A 39 9.02 -19.15 7.18
C ASN A 39 9.55 -18.89 8.60
N THR A 40 9.34 -19.84 9.50
CA THR A 40 9.96 -19.81 10.84
C THR A 40 11.37 -20.38 10.74
N LEU A 41 12.35 -19.61 11.17
CA LEU A 41 13.75 -19.98 11.11
C LEU A 41 14.17 -20.76 12.35
N SER A 42 15.00 -21.78 12.15
CA SER A 42 15.66 -22.50 13.24
C SER A 42 16.89 -21.71 13.69
N LEU A 43 16.84 -21.18 14.90
CA LEU A 43 17.91 -20.39 15.49
C LEU A 43 18.95 -21.32 16.14
N GLU A 44 20.23 -21.11 15.84
CA GLU A 44 21.33 -21.87 16.45
C GLU A 44 21.94 -21.06 17.60
N GLN A 45 21.96 -21.64 18.80
CA GLN A 45 22.57 -21.00 19.95
C GLN A 45 24.10 -21.10 19.85
N THR A 46 24.80 -19.98 20.07
CA THR A 46 26.27 -19.94 19.92
C THR A 46 26.98 -20.61 21.10
N GLU A 47 26.47 -20.39 22.32
CA GLU A 47 27.00 -20.98 23.55
C GLU A 47 25.84 -21.43 24.44
N GLU A 48 25.88 -22.67 24.96
CA GLU A 48 24.75 -23.33 25.65
C GLU A 48 24.16 -22.55 26.85
N ASN A 49 24.90 -21.60 27.42
CA ASN A 49 24.46 -20.83 28.59
C ASN A 49 24.21 -19.36 28.32
N LEU A 50 24.53 -18.83 27.12
CA LEU A 50 24.34 -17.43 26.78
C LEU A 50 23.16 -17.26 25.85
N SER A 51 22.36 -16.22 26.08
CA SER A 51 21.22 -15.84 25.25
C SER A 51 21.66 -15.15 23.95
N THR A 52 22.48 -15.84 23.15
CA THR A 52 22.93 -15.40 21.81
C THR A 52 22.65 -16.49 20.78
N TRP A 53 21.83 -16.14 19.79
CA TRP A 53 21.44 -17.00 18.69
C TRP A 53 21.88 -16.43 17.35
N ILE A 54 22.19 -17.32 16.42
CA ILE A 54 22.60 -16.97 15.07
C ILE A 54 21.75 -17.75 14.08
N VAL A 55 21.38 -17.09 12.98
CA VAL A 55 20.80 -17.73 11.81
C VAL A 55 21.24 -17.03 10.53
N THR A 56 21.35 -17.76 9.43
CA THR A 56 21.73 -17.19 8.14
C THR A 56 20.62 -17.39 7.12
N THR A 57 20.26 -16.32 6.42
CA THR A 57 19.25 -16.28 5.36
C THR A 57 19.88 -15.93 4.02
N ASN A 58 19.36 -16.47 2.92
CA ASN A 58 19.81 -16.16 1.57
C ASN A 58 18.61 -16.09 0.60
N SER A 59 17.75 -15.12 0.84
CA SER A 59 16.45 -14.98 0.17
C SER A 59 16.06 -13.50 0.10
N ALA A 60 15.14 -13.18 -0.79
CA ALA A 60 14.53 -11.86 -0.88
C ALA A 60 13.50 -11.71 0.24
N ILE A 61 13.85 -10.99 1.31
CA ILE A 61 13.03 -10.88 2.51
C ILE A 61 12.40 -9.50 2.60
N THR A 62 11.10 -9.48 2.83
CA THR A 62 10.34 -8.23 2.91
C THR A 62 10.25 -7.71 4.35
N TRP A 63 9.97 -8.59 5.30
CA TRP A 63 9.92 -8.26 6.73
C TRP A 63 10.35 -9.44 7.60
N ILE A 64 10.75 -9.11 8.81
CA ILE A 64 11.09 -10.06 9.87
C ILE A 64 10.24 -9.79 11.10
N ASN A 65 10.02 -10.82 11.88
CA ASN A 65 9.31 -10.76 13.15
C ASN A 65 10.02 -11.68 14.13
N ILE A 66 10.55 -11.09 15.19
CA ILE A 66 11.28 -11.80 16.24
C ILE A 66 10.43 -11.72 17.50
N THR A 67 10.09 -12.88 18.04
CA THR A 67 9.32 -13.00 19.28
C THR A 67 10.24 -13.58 20.35
N VAL A 68 10.30 -12.90 21.48
CA VAL A 68 11.01 -13.33 22.68
C VAL A 68 9.98 -13.56 23.77
N GLY A 69 9.98 -14.77 24.35
CA GLY A 69 9.17 -15.16 25.48
C GLY A 69 10.04 -15.50 26.69
N ASN A 70 9.48 -15.31 27.89
CA ASN A 70 10.08 -15.73 29.16
C ASN A 70 11.46 -15.11 29.47
N ALA A 71 11.83 -14.01 28.80
CA ALA A 71 13.02 -13.24 29.15
C ALA A 71 12.78 -12.36 30.39
N PRO A 72 13.81 -12.05 31.18
CA PRO A 72 13.69 -11.11 32.31
C PRO A 72 13.15 -9.75 31.86
N ILE A 73 12.19 -9.21 32.62
CA ILE A 73 11.69 -7.84 32.39
C ILE A 73 12.84 -6.85 32.59
N ASP A 74 12.80 -5.75 31.83
CA ASP A 74 13.81 -4.68 31.77
C ASP A 74 15.14 -5.10 31.09
N SER A 75 15.22 -6.33 30.56
CA SER A 75 16.29 -6.71 29.63
C SER A 75 16.06 -6.14 28.22
N GLU A 76 17.11 -6.07 27.41
CA GLU A 76 17.06 -5.59 26.03
C GLU A 76 17.29 -6.73 25.04
N ILE A 77 16.42 -6.86 24.04
CA ILE A 77 16.72 -7.64 22.83
C ILE A 77 17.55 -6.76 21.89
N VAL A 78 18.66 -7.30 21.40
CA VAL A 78 19.53 -6.70 20.40
C VAL A 78 19.58 -7.60 19.18
N VAL A 79 19.18 -7.07 18.02
CA VAL A 79 19.15 -7.81 16.76
C VAL A 79 20.09 -7.14 15.79
N THR A 80 21.09 -7.88 15.30
CA THR A 80 22.10 -7.37 14.39
C THR A 80 22.15 -8.19 13.11
N SER A 81 22.16 -7.49 11.98
CA SER A 81 22.33 -8.05 10.64
C SER A 81 23.76 -7.80 10.15
N SER A 82 24.37 -8.81 9.50
CA SER A 82 25.73 -8.70 8.95
C SER A 82 25.82 -7.91 7.64
N SER A 83 24.75 -7.91 6.85
CA SER A 83 24.81 -7.55 5.43
C SER A 83 23.67 -6.64 4.97
N THR A 84 22.51 -6.74 5.63
CA THR A 84 21.29 -6.02 5.23
C THR A 84 20.94 -4.95 6.25
N VAL A 85 20.83 -3.71 5.79
CA VAL A 85 20.24 -2.63 6.58
C VAL A 85 18.74 -2.88 6.67
N TRP A 86 18.15 -2.65 7.85
CA TRP A 86 16.72 -2.83 8.03
C TRP A 86 16.11 -1.71 8.87
N TYR A 87 14.82 -1.55 8.69
CA TYR A 87 14.02 -0.48 9.26
C TYR A 87 13.19 -1.00 10.42
N TYR A 88 13.28 -0.33 11.55
CA TYR A 88 12.59 -0.70 12.78
C TYR A 88 11.85 0.51 13.37
N SER A 89 10.71 0.22 13.98
CA SER A 89 9.96 1.14 14.84
C SER A 89 9.08 0.30 15.75
N GLU A 90 8.91 0.73 17.00
CA GLU A 90 8.00 0.06 17.94
C GLU A 90 6.54 0.06 17.45
N PHE A 91 6.16 1.02 16.61
CA PHE A 91 4.81 1.12 16.06
C PHE A 91 4.57 0.22 14.84
N LEU A 92 5.61 -0.44 14.32
CA LEU A 92 5.48 -1.24 13.10
C LEU A 92 4.58 -2.46 13.33
N GLY A 93 3.45 -2.51 12.62
CA GLY A 93 2.44 -3.56 12.76
C GLY A 93 1.68 -3.50 14.10
N PHE A 94 1.68 -2.37 14.79
CA PHE A 94 0.91 -2.18 16.02
C PHE A 94 -0.58 -2.00 15.72
N VAL A 95 -1.44 -2.63 16.51
CA VAL A 95 -2.91 -2.55 16.34
C VAL A 95 -3.37 -1.13 16.63
N GLY A 96 -4.03 -0.50 15.66
CA GLY A 96 -4.44 0.91 15.73
C GLY A 96 -3.47 1.89 15.07
N ASN A 97 -2.35 1.40 14.51
CA ASN A 97 -1.44 2.19 13.68
C ASN A 97 -1.24 1.55 12.29
N GLU A 98 -2.36 1.18 11.65
CA GLU A 98 -2.39 0.47 10.36
C GLU A 98 -1.82 1.30 9.20
N MET A 99 -1.79 2.63 9.34
CA MET A 99 -1.21 3.53 8.33
C MET A 99 0.31 3.66 8.45
N PHE A 100 0.91 3.22 9.57
CA PHE A 100 2.34 3.35 9.80
C PHE A 100 3.11 2.40 8.86
N ASN A 101 3.89 2.99 7.96
CA ASN A 101 4.80 2.29 7.10
C ASN A 101 6.17 2.98 7.09
N CYS A 102 7.25 2.20 6.99
CA CYS A 102 8.61 2.73 6.98
C CYS A 102 8.98 3.48 5.67
N LYS A 103 8.03 3.71 4.76
CA LYS A 103 8.29 4.27 3.42
C LYS A 103 8.02 5.77 3.33
N GLU A 104 7.18 6.32 4.20
CA GLU A 104 6.80 7.73 4.15
C GLU A 104 7.78 8.64 4.92
N PHE A 105 8.65 9.31 4.17
CA PHE A 105 9.47 10.42 4.63
C PHE A 105 8.72 11.75 4.47
N ASP A 106 7.67 11.99 5.26
CA ASP A 106 7.22 13.37 5.47
C ASP A 106 7.82 13.91 6.76
N SER A 107 8.20 15.19 6.74
CA SER A 107 8.78 15.99 7.83
C SER A 107 7.97 16.02 9.14
N VAL A 108 6.76 15.45 9.12
CA VAL A 108 5.80 15.40 10.24
C VAL A 108 5.58 13.97 10.75
N SER A 109 5.97 12.94 9.97
CA SER A 109 5.76 11.54 10.33
C SER A 109 7.03 10.94 10.94
N GLU A 110 6.89 10.22 12.06
CA GLU A 110 7.97 9.39 12.59
C GLU A 110 8.30 8.30 11.54
N SER A 111 9.48 8.38 10.95
CA SER A 111 10.01 7.33 10.08
C SER A 111 10.65 6.23 10.94
N CYS A 112 10.63 5.00 10.43
CA CYS A 112 11.43 3.92 11.00
C CYS A 112 12.92 4.30 11.01
N SER A 113 13.65 3.86 12.05
CA SER A 113 15.09 3.99 12.09
C SER A 113 15.74 2.96 11.18
N GLU A 114 16.64 3.42 10.31
CA GLU A 114 17.43 2.59 9.41
C GLU A 114 18.78 2.25 10.08
N ALA A 115 19.04 0.97 10.34
CA ALA A 115 20.33 0.51 10.89
C ALA A 115 20.55 -0.99 10.65
N TYR A 116 21.79 -1.44 10.84
CA TYR A 116 22.12 -2.88 10.88
C TYR A 116 21.75 -3.54 12.21
N SER A 117 21.76 -2.75 13.29
CA SER A 117 21.51 -3.22 14.66
C SER A 117 20.43 -2.36 15.29
N HIS A 118 19.44 -3.02 15.89
CA HIS A 118 18.36 -2.38 16.61
C HIS A 118 18.19 -3.03 17.98
N LYS A 119 17.65 -2.25 18.93
CA LYS A 119 17.40 -2.68 20.30
C LYS A 119 15.95 -2.41 20.70
N GLN A 120 15.41 -3.24 21.58
CA GLN A 120 14.11 -3.03 22.19
C GLN A 120 14.09 -3.55 23.63
N ILE A 121 13.48 -2.80 24.54
CA ILE A 121 13.30 -3.21 25.93
C ILE A 121 12.18 -4.24 26.04
N ILE A 122 12.39 -5.27 26.84
CA ILE A 122 11.41 -6.32 27.15
C ILE A 122 10.62 -5.88 28.38
N ASP A 123 9.38 -5.45 28.16
CA ASP A 123 8.47 -4.89 29.17
C ASP A 123 7.29 -5.83 29.53
N SER A 124 7.28 -7.02 28.96
CA SER A 124 6.19 -7.99 29.02
C SER A 124 6.71 -9.41 28.89
N GLU A 125 5.89 -10.40 29.26
CA GLU A 125 6.23 -11.83 29.22
C GLU A 125 6.57 -12.31 27.81
N GLU A 126 5.94 -11.70 26.79
CA GLU A 126 6.21 -11.92 25.38
C GLU A 126 6.38 -10.56 24.70
N LYS A 127 7.53 -10.34 24.06
CA LYS A 127 7.82 -9.13 23.30
C LYS A 127 8.06 -9.47 21.84
N VAL A 128 7.50 -8.65 20.95
CA VAL A 128 7.57 -8.82 19.50
C VAL A 128 8.29 -7.64 18.86
N MET A 129 9.41 -7.93 18.19
CA MET A 129 10.19 -6.97 17.42
C MET A 129 9.95 -7.21 15.92
N ARG A 130 9.34 -6.24 15.23
CA ARG A 130 9.07 -6.32 13.79
C ARG A 130 10.00 -5.40 13.01
N GLY A 131 10.56 -5.92 11.94
CA GLY A 131 11.49 -5.19 11.09
C GLY A 131 11.10 -5.26 9.63
N ARG A 132 11.35 -4.19 8.88
CA ARG A 132 11.20 -4.14 7.43
C ARG A 132 12.58 -4.19 6.77
N LEU A 133 12.77 -5.10 5.81
CA LEU A 133 14.07 -5.28 5.16
C LEU A 133 14.10 -4.63 3.78
N SER A 134 12.98 -4.75 3.04
CA SER A 134 12.86 -4.16 1.70
C SER A 134 11.68 -3.19 1.63
N LEU A 135 11.91 -2.00 1.07
CA LEU A 135 10.87 -1.01 0.75
C LEU A 135 10.34 -1.15 -0.68
N ASP A 136 11.00 -1.98 -1.48
CA ASP A 136 10.70 -2.23 -2.89
C ASP A 136 9.89 -3.52 -3.08
N LEU A 137 10.13 -4.55 -2.27
CA LEU A 137 9.30 -5.75 -2.29
C LEU A 137 7.89 -5.48 -1.72
N PRO A 138 6.84 -6.05 -2.34
CA PRO A 138 5.46 -5.84 -1.91
C PRO A 138 5.15 -6.60 -0.62
N ILE A 139 4.48 -5.95 0.34
CA ILE A 139 4.09 -6.58 1.63
C ILE A 139 3.17 -7.78 1.43
N GLU A 140 2.23 -7.65 0.49
CA GLU A 140 1.19 -8.65 0.23
C GLU A 140 1.60 -9.65 -0.86
N GLY A 141 2.82 -9.55 -1.38
CA GLY A 141 3.30 -10.42 -2.45
C GLY A 141 2.86 -10.01 -3.85
N ILE A 142 2.11 -8.92 -3.98
CA ILE A 142 1.60 -8.41 -5.25
C ILE A 142 2.25 -7.06 -5.52
N GLY A 143 2.90 -6.93 -6.67
CA GLY A 143 3.46 -5.66 -7.13
C GLY A 143 3.14 -5.38 -8.60
N TYR A 144 3.63 -4.24 -9.08
CA TYR A 144 3.43 -3.80 -10.45
C TYR A 144 4.75 -3.33 -11.05
N VAL A 145 4.96 -3.66 -12.32
CA VAL A 145 6.10 -3.22 -13.11
C VAL A 145 5.60 -2.63 -14.42
N ASN A 146 6.30 -1.62 -14.93
CA ASN A 146 6.02 -1.03 -16.23
C ASN A 146 6.99 -1.61 -17.26
N ALA A 147 6.47 -2.19 -18.34
CA ALA A 147 7.29 -2.81 -19.37
C ALA A 147 6.57 -2.81 -20.72
N ASP A 148 7.34 -2.95 -21.81
CA ASP A 148 6.81 -2.97 -23.18
C ASP A 148 6.13 -4.30 -23.54
N ASN A 149 6.53 -5.39 -22.90
CA ASN A 149 6.06 -6.75 -23.20
C ASN A 149 6.19 -7.66 -21.96
N PRO A 150 5.48 -8.81 -21.93
CA PRO A 150 5.48 -9.73 -20.80
C PRO A 150 6.86 -10.30 -20.46
N GLU A 151 7.69 -10.57 -21.48
CA GLU A 151 9.02 -11.12 -21.29
C GLU A 151 9.95 -10.13 -20.56
N THR A 152 9.91 -8.85 -20.94
CA THR A 152 10.63 -7.77 -20.24
C THR A 152 10.09 -7.57 -18.83
N ALA A 153 8.77 -7.62 -18.63
CA ALA A 153 8.16 -7.50 -17.31
C ALA A 153 8.62 -8.62 -16.36
N GLU A 154 8.70 -9.86 -16.86
CA GLU A 154 9.22 -10.99 -16.11
C GLU A 154 10.71 -10.83 -15.78
N GLU A 155 11.53 -10.41 -16.75
CA GLU A 155 12.95 -10.15 -16.53
C GLU A 155 13.18 -9.09 -15.45
N GLU A 156 12.49 -7.95 -15.54
CA GLU A 156 12.59 -6.87 -14.55
C GLU A 156 12.13 -7.31 -13.16
N THR A 157 11.04 -8.07 -13.08
CA THR A 157 10.53 -8.61 -11.80
C THR A 157 11.55 -9.58 -11.18
N ARG A 158 12.13 -10.47 -11.99
CA ARG A 158 13.16 -11.41 -11.51
C ARG A 158 14.42 -10.67 -11.06
N ASN A 159 14.81 -9.62 -11.77
CA ASN A 159 15.95 -8.78 -11.39
C ASN A 159 15.69 -8.04 -10.07
N LEU A 160 14.48 -7.51 -9.86
CA LEU A 160 14.06 -6.90 -8.60
C LEU A 160 14.15 -7.88 -7.42
N ILE A 161 13.60 -9.08 -7.56
CA ILE A 161 13.66 -10.10 -6.48
C ILE A 161 15.11 -10.54 -6.25
N SER A 162 15.89 -10.70 -7.32
CA SER A 162 17.30 -11.08 -7.22
C SER A 162 18.17 -10.00 -6.60
N SER A 163 17.88 -8.71 -6.82
CA SER A 163 18.65 -7.62 -6.20
C SER A 163 18.42 -7.53 -4.70
N GLU A 164 17.25 -7.96 -4.24
CA GLU A 164 16.86 -8.00 -2.83
C GLU A 164 17.30 -9.31 -2.13
N THR A 165 17.82 -10.28 -2.88
CA THR A 165 18.34 -11.53 -2.32
C THR A 165 19.75 -11.31 -1.78
N VAL A 166 19.88 -11.18 -0.45
CA VAL A 166 21.16 -10.91 0.22
C VAL A 166 21.44 -11.97 1.28
N LEU A 167 22.63 -12.59 1.19
CA LEU A 167 23.14 -13.48 2.23
C LEU A 167 23.39 -12.68 3.52
N THR A 168 22.56 -12.92 4.53
CA THR A 168 22.56 -12.18 5.78
C THR A 168 22.62 -13.12 6.96
N THR A 169 23.59 -12.90 7.84
CA THR A 169 23.65 -13.55 9.14
C THR A 169 23.03 -12.62 10.18
N TRP A 170 22.04 -13.13 10.89
CA TRP A 170 21.35 -12.48 11.98
C TRP A 170 21.90 -12.98 13.30
N THR A 171 22.32 -12.05 14.15
CA THR A 171 22.72 -12.33 15.53
C THR A 171 21.69 -11.69 16.44
N ILE A 172 21.04 -12.50 17.27
CA ILE A 172 20.07 -12.03 18.24
C ILE A 172 20.63 -12.31 19.62
N SER A 173 20.74 -11.28 20.45
CA SER A 173 21.23 -11.40 21.82
C SER A 173 20.29 -10.70 22.79
N ILE A 174 20.15 -11.25 23.99
CA ILE A 174 19.46 -10.58 25.10
C ILE A 174 20.50 -10.11 26.11
N THR A 175 20.43 -8.83 26.47
CA THR A 175 21.38 -8.18 27.37
C THR A 175 20.67 -7.56 28.58
N ASP A 176 21.38 -7.43 29.69
CA ASP A 176 20.91 -6.69 30.86
C ASP A 176 21.15 -5.17 30.73
N GLU A 177 20.84 -4.41 31.79
CA GLU A 177 21.06 -2.96 31.88
C GLU A 177 22.54 -2.55 31.73
N ASN A 178 23.48 -3.48 31.95
CA ASN A 178 24.93 -3.25 31.84
C ASN A 178 25.47 -3.65 30.45
N GLU A 179 24.60 -3.99 29.50
CA GLU A 179 24.94 -4.54 28.18
C GLU A 179 25.66 -5.91 28.25
N GLU A 180 25.50 -6.66 29.35
CA GLU A 180 26.03 -8.01 29.49
C GLU A 180 25.00 -9.04 29.01
N VAL A 181 25.46 -10.04 28.24
CA VAL A 181 24.60 -11.12 27.74
C VAL A 181 24.15 -12.00 28.91
N ILE A 182 22.84 -12.20 29.03
CA ILE A 182 22.25 -12.97 30.13
C ILE A 182 22.26 -14.48 29.84
N SER A 183 21.80 -15.25 30.84
CA SER A 183 21.61 -16.69 30.64
C SER A 183 20.43 -16.99 29.73
N SER A 184 20.58 -17.99 28.86
CA SER A 184 19.49 -18.49 28.00
C SER A 184 18.48 -19.38 28.71
N GLU A 185 18.67 -19.69 30.00
CA GLU A 185 17.81 -20.64 30.71
C GLU A 185 16.37 -20.13 30.80
N GLY A 186 15.44 -20.91 30.25
CA GLY A 186 14.01 -20.61 30.26
C GLY A 186 13.55 -19.57 29.23
N ILE A 187 14.45 -19.05 28.38
CA ILE A 187 14.10 -18.08 27.34
C ILE A 187 13.69 -18.81 26.06
N ASP A 188 12.54 -18.43 25.52
CA ASP A 188 12.05 -18.91 24.23
C ASP A 188 12.21 -17.81 23.17
N ILE A 189 12.85 -18.14 22.04
CA ILE A 189 13.01 -17.19 20.93
C ILE A 189 12.56 -17.82 19.62
N SER A 190 11.84 -17.04 18.82
CA SER A 190 11.48 -17.42 17.47
C SER A 190 11.66 -16.26 16.50
N MET A 191 12.11 -16.57 15.29
CA MET A 191 12.25 -15.61 14.20
C MET A 191 11.45 -16.10 13.00
N ILE A 192 10.56 -15.25 12.51
CA ILE A 192 9.79 -15.46 11.29
C ILE A 192 10.27 -14.46 10.26
N VAL A 193 10.51 -14.94 9.04
CA VAL A 193 10.86 -14.10 7.89
C VAL A 193 9.85 -14.34 6.77
N VAL A 194 9.61 -13.32 5.96
CA VAL A 194 8.75 -13.44 4.78
C VAL A 194 9.57 -13.33 3.52
N GLU A 195 9.65 -14.46 2.82
CA GLU A 195 10.48 -14.64 1.63
C GLU A 195 9.63 -14.52 0.36
N HIS A 196 10.24 -13.96 -0.67
CA HIS A 196 9.63 -13.76 -1.98
C HIS A 196 10.37 -14.54 -3.05
N GLU A 197 9.65 -15.44 -3.69
CA GLU A 197 10.05 -16.06 -4.94
C GLU A 197 9.10 -15.62 -6.05
N PHE A 198 9.64 -15.51 -7.27
CA PHE A 198 8.83 -15.20 -8.45
C PHE A 198 7.79 -16.29 -8.70
N VAL A 199 6.53 -15.89 -8.90
CA VAL A 199 5.44 -16.82 -9.28
C VAL A 199 4.99 -16.58 -10.71
N SER A 200 4.49 -15.38 -11.02
CA SER A 200 3.92 -15.07 -12.33
C SER A 200 3.90 -13.57 -12.60
N VAL A 201 3.84 -13.23 -13.89
CA VAL A 201 3.50 -11.90 -14.39
C VAL A 201 2.28 -11.98 -15.27
N GLU A 202 1.32 -11.10 -15.03
CA GLU A 202 0.11 -10.96 -15.82
C GLU A 202 -0.06 -9.51 -16.28
N GLU A 203 -0.43 -9.32 -17.54
CA GLU A 203 -0.77 -8.00 -18.06
C GLU A 203 -1.97 -7.46 -17.29
N PHE A 204 -1.83 -6.25 -16.72
CA PHE A 204 -2.92 -5.61 -16.02
C PHE A 204 -3.99 -5.21 -17.02
N LYS A 205 -5.15 -5.88 -16.97
CA LYS A 205 -6.29 -5.59 -17.84
C LYS A 205 -7.39 -4.93 -17.05
N LEU A 206 -7.70 -3.69 -17.42
CA LEU A 206 -8.94 -3.05 -16.97
C LEU A 206 -10.10 -3.67 -17.75
N ASP A 207 -11.26 -3.85 -17.10
CA ASP A 207 -12.46 -4.27 -17.83
C ASP A 207 -12.99 -3.07 -18.65
N PRO A 208 -12.93 -3.12 -20.00
CA PRO A 208 -13.33 -1.99 -20.83
C PRO A 208 -14.82 -1.65 -20.67
N VAL A 209 -15.67 -2.63 -20.32
CA VAL A 209 -17.09 -2.37 -20.07
C VAL A 209 -17.27 -1.56 -18.80
N GLN A 210 -16.59 -1.96 -17.73
CA GLN A 210 -16.65 -1.29 -16.44
C GLN A 210 -16.08 0.14 -16.53
N GLU A 211 -14.92 0.32 -17.17
CA GLU A 211 -14.32 1.64 -17.38
C GLU A 211 -15.21 2.54 -18.25
N THR A 212 -15.86 1.99 -19.29
CA THR A 212 -16.81 2.74 -20.11
C THR A 212 -18.03 3.17 -19.31
N LEU A 213 -18.56 2.32 -18.42
CA LEU A 213 -19.69 2.66 -17.56
C LEU A 213 -19.34 3.80 -16.57
N TYR A 214 -18.16 3.75 -15.95
CA TYR A 214 -17.71 4.82 -15.04
C TYR A 214 -17.47 6.13 -15.78
N SER A 215 -16.84 6.08 -16.95
CA SER A 215 -16.62 7.27 -17.80
C SER A 215 -17.95 7.87 -18.27
N LEU A 216 -18.89 7.03 -18.72
CA LEU A 216 -20.24 7.46 -19.14
C LEU A 216 -21.02 8.06 -17.98
N ALA A 217 -21.00 7.45 -16.80
CA ALA A 217 -21.67 7.96 -15.62
C ALA A 217 -21.13 9.34 -15.23
N THR A 218 -19.80 9.52 -15.27
CA THR A 218 -19.15 10.81 -15.00
C THR A 218 -19.55 11.87 -16.03
N LEU A 219 -19.58 11.50 -17.32
CA LEU A 219 -20.00 12.40 -18.40
C LEU A 219 -21.47 12.84 -18.23
N ILE A 220 -22.38 11.89 -17.99
CA ILE A 220 -23.80 12.17 -17.73
C ILE A 220 -23.96 13.04 -16.49
N GLY A 221 -23.17 12.81 -15.44
CA GLY A 221 -23.16 13.65 -14.23
C GLY A 221 -22.79 15.10 -14.54
N CYS A 222 -21.67 15.32 -15.24
CA CYS A 222 -21.22 16.65 -15.61
C CYS A 222 -22.21 17.39 -16.54
N PHE A 223 -22.68 16.73 -17.60
CA PHE A 223 -23.67 17.31 -18.51
C PHE A 223 -25.02 17.52 -17.83
N GLY A 224 -25.42 16.60 -16.95
CA GLY A 224 -26.61 16.70 -16.13
C GLY A 224 -26.58 17.96 -15.28
N LEU A 225 -25.50 18.22 -14.56
CA LEU A 225 -25.35 19.44 -13.75
C LEU A 225 -25.40 20.71 -14.62
N LEU A 226 -24.76 20.70 -15.79
CA LEU A 226 -24.75 21.85 -16.71
C LEU A 226 -26.12 22.16 -17.33
N ILE A 227 -27.00 21.18 -17.50
CA ILE A 227 -28.33 21.38 -18.13
C ILE A 227 -29.41 21.58 -17.07
N LEU A 228 -29.37 20.77 -16.02
CA LEU A 228 -30.44 20.68 -15.02
C LEU A 228 -30.48 21.93 -14.14
N LEU A 229 -29.33 22.48 -13.76
CA LEU A 229 -29.27 23.73 -12.97
C LEU A 229 -29.85 24.95 -13.75
N PRO A 230 -29.44 25.22 -15.01
CA PRO A 230 -30.07 26.30 -15.79
C PRO A 230 -31.54 26.07 -16.09
N MET A 231 -31.97 24.83 -16.34
CA MET A 231 -33.39 24.53 -16.55
C MET A 231 -34.23 24.83 -15.32
N ILE A 232 -33.79 24.42 -14.12
CA ILE A 232 -34.49 24.76 -12.87
C ILE A 232 -34.61 26.28 -12.74
N ALA A 233 -33.52 27.02 -12.98
CA ALA A 233 -33.54 28.49 -12.92
C ALA A 233 -34.50 29.10 -13.94
N TYR A 234 -34.50 28.61 -15.19
CA TYR A 234 -35.38 29.07 -16.25
C TYR A 234 -36.86 28.83 -15.91
N PHE A 235 -37.22 27.61 -15.53
CA PHE A 235 -38.61 27.29 -15.20
C PHE A 235 -39.10 27.98 -13.92
N ALA A 236 -38.23 28.16 -12.93
CA ALA A 236 -38.55 28.98 -11.76
C ALA A 236 -38.84 30.44 -12.16
N GLY A 237 -38.08 30.99 -13.11
CA GLY A 237 -38.33 32.31 -13.69
C GLY A 237 -39.69 32.40 -14.39
N VAL A 238 -39.98 31.48 -15.32
CA VAL A 238 -41.26 31.45 -16.07
C VAL A 238 -42.46 31.27 -15.14
N TRP A 239 -42.33 30.43 -14.11
CA TRP A 239 -43.42 30.20 -13.16
C TRP A 239 -43.67 31.43 -12.28
N LYS A 240 -42.61 32.15 -11.89
CA LYS A 240 -42.72 33.42 -11.19
C LYS A 240 -43.43 34.48 -12.06
N GLU A 241 -43.07 34.59 -13.34
CA GLU A 241 -43.70 35.53 -14.27
C GLU A 241 -45.21 35.27 -14.38
N ARG A 242 -45.64 34.02 -14.53
CA ARG A 242 -47.07 33.66 -14.57
C ARG A 242 -47.83 34.05 -13.30
N LEU A 243 -47.25 33.81 -12.13
CA LEU A 243 -47.86 34.18 -10.84
C LEU A 243 -47.98 35.70 -10.68
N GLU A 244 -47.02 36.46 -11.21
CA GLU A 244 -47.06 37.92 -11.22
C GLU A 244 -48.07 38.47 -12.23
N GLU A 245 -48.31 37.79 -13.35
CA GLU A 245 -49.37 38.13 -14.31
C GLU A 245 -50.77 37.88 -13.72
N GLU A 246 -51.02 36.71 -13.12
CA GLU A 246 -52.31 36.39 -12.49
C GLU A 246 -52.69 37.40 -11.39
N LYS A 247 -51.73 37.79 -10.53
CA LYS A 247 -51.97 38.82 -9.50
C LYS A 247 -52.31 40.18 -10.09
N ARG A 248 -51.76 40.51 -11.25
CA ARG A 248 -52.01 41.80 -11.91
C ARG A 248 -53.39 41.84 -12.58
N GLU A 249 -53.92 40.69 -12.98
CA GLU A 249 -55.29 40.56 -13.49
C GLU A 249 -56.34 40.56 -12.37
N GLU A 250 -56.00 40.08 -11.18
CA GLU A 250 -56.88 40.10 -9.99
C GLU A 250 -56.88 41.44 -9.23
N GLU A 251 -55.92 42.34 -9.50
CA GLU A 251 -55.90 43.67 -8.88
C GLU A 251 -57.04 44.55 -9.44
N PRO A 252 -58.02 44.97 -8.61
CA PRO A 252 -59.11 45.81 -9.07
C PRO A 252 -58.57 47.17 -9.51
N ALA A 253 -59.15 47.70 -10.59
CA ALA A 253 -58.77 49.01 -11.15
C ALA A 253 -58.66 50.08 -10.05
N PRO A 254 -57.62 50.93 -10.09
CA PRO A 254 -57.37 51.90 -9.05
C PRO A 254 -58.62 52.78 -8.88
N LYS A 255 -59.10 52.88 -7.63
CA LYS A 255 -60.22 53.77 -7.31
C LYS A 255 -59.74 55.21 -7.49
N GLU A 256 -60.39 55.93 -8.40
CA GLU A 256 -60.26 57.38 -8.63
C GLU A 256 -60.52 58.19 -7.36
#